data_AF-A0A517XVX4-F1
#
_entry.id   AF-A0A517XVX4-F1
#
_cell.length_a   1.000
_cell.length_b   1.000
_cell.length_c   1.000
_cell.angle_alpha   90.00
_cell.angle_beta   90.00
_cell.angle_gamma   90.00
#
_symmetry.space_group_name_H-M   'P 1'
#
loop_
_entity.id
_entity.type
_entity.pdbx_description
1 polymer ?
#
loop_
_entity_poly.entity_id
_entity_poly.type
_entity_poly.pdbx_seq_one_letter_code
_entity_poly.pdbx_strand_id
1 'polypeptide(L)'
;MTDSARIAVLFGLSLPAVGCALFAVQPPTPASHISPAELAALEPQPGVRHYLIVFGSDKPSRNPAYTHTWATLVTTTDVPGGPPRVGEETISWLPVEMPIQALSRKTVPGRNYGLHETMRAMLDTKQDVALWGPYEVWHRFAYRFRVQKSFMESGAVGYQCIDSWGEAGRTGAGCDCIHSITDMDPEISRVGYPLFLYGQPASARLVRRVMNSPAPIDPLTTHDWLLPQLALKQYPIDVCTYRGPVAGHCRR
;
A
#
# COMPACT_ATOMS: atom_id res chain seq x y z
N MET A 1 -60.97 -10.65 -18.48
CA MET A 1 -60.32 -10.17 -17.24
C MET A 1 -58.83 -10.18 -17.49
N THR A 2 -58.28 -9.03 -17.84
CA THR A 2 -56.92 -8.86 -18.36
C THR A 2 -55.95 -8.59 -17.22
N ASP A 3 -55.04 -9.53 -17.01
CA ASP A 3 -53.88 -9.43 -16.14
C ASP A 3 -52.77 -8.69 -16.90
N SER A 4 -52.39 -7.49 -16.46
CA SER A 4 -51.13 -6.84 -16.86
C SER A 4 -50.88 -5.55 -16.09
N ALA A 5 -49.59 -5.31 -15.84
CA ALA A 5 -48.96 -4.03 -15.49
C ALA A 5 -48.89 -3.66 -14.01
N ARG A 6 -47.88 -4.21 -13.32
CA ARG A 6 -47.02 -3.43 -12.40
C ARG A 6 -45.56 -3.85 -12.55
N ILE A 7 -44.95 -3.44 -13.66
CA ILE A 7 -43.48 -3.33 -13.76
C ILE A 7 -43.13 -2.02 -13.07
N ALA A 8 -42.65 -2.12 -11.82
CA ALA A 8 -42.07 -0.98 -11.12
C ALA A 8 -40.70 -0.67 -11.74
N VAL A 9 -40.60 0.54 -12.27
CA VAL A 9 -39.40 1.16 -12.83
C VAL A 9 -38.35 1.31 -11.71
N LEU A 10 -37.37 0.41 -11.67
CA LEU A 10 -36.10 0.58 -10.94
C LEU A 10 -35.09 1.21 -11.90
N PHE A 11 -35.28 2.50 -12.18
CA PHE A 11 -34.27 3.31 -12.86
C PHE A 11 -33.86 4.48 -11.96
N GLY A 12 -32.56 4.55 -11.69
CA GLY A 12 -31.88 5.85 -11.67
C GLY A 12 -31.49 6.43 -10.32
N LEU A 13 -30.55 5.79 -9.61
CA LEU A 13 -29.54 6.53 -8.85
C LEU A 13 -28.17 5.86 -9.00
N SER A 14 -27.68 5.78 -10.23
CA SER A 14 -26.24 5.66 -10.49
C SER A 14 -25.60 7.04 -10.28
N LEU A 15 -25.60 7.52 -9.03
CA LEU A 15 -24.70 8.62 -8.67
C LEU A 15 -23.28 8.08 -8.88
N PRO A 16 -22.43 8.72 -9.70
CA PRO A 16 -21.07 8.28 -9.87
C PRO A 16 -20.43 8.25 -8.47
N ALA A 17 -19.90 7.08 -8.08
CA ALA A 17 -19.23 6.82 -6.80
C ALA A 17 -17.91 7.61 -6.61
N VAL A 18 -17.82 8.78 -7.25
CA VAL A 18 -16.70 9.71 -7.28
C VAL A 18 -16.94 10.87 -6.29
N GLY A 19 -18.19 11.08 -5.85
CA GLY A 19 -18.59 12.29 -5.12
C GLY A 19 -18.01 12.48 -3.72
N CYS A 20 -17.67 11.42 -2.97
CA CYS A 20 -17.16 11.58 -1.60
C CYS A 20 -15.62 11.67 -1.54
N ALA A 21 -14.92 10.99 -2.44
CA ALA A 21 -13.45 10.96 -2.43
C ALA A 21 -12.83 12.31 -2.82
N LEU A 22 -13.52 13.11 -3.65
CA LEU A 22 -13.05 14.43 -4.09
C LEU A 22 -12.99 15.46 -2.95
N PHE A 23 -13.78 15.28 -1.89
CA PHE A 23 -13.83 16.18 -0.74
C PHE A 23 -13.21 15.58 0.52
N ALA A 24 -12.62 14.38 0.42
CA ALA A 24 -11.98 13.74 1.55
C ALA A 24 -10.71 14.51 1.93
N VAL A 25 -10.61 14.93 3.19
CA VAL A 25 -9.42 15.56 3.75
C VAL A 25 -8.32 14.50 3.86
N GLN A 26 -7.19 14.72 3.19
CA GLN A 26 -6.02 13.86 3.30
C GLN A 26 -5.31 14.11 4.65
N PRO A 27 -4.82 13.07 5.34
CA PRO A 27 -3.93 13.25 6.48
C PRO A 27 -2.70 14.10 6.09
N PRO A 28 -2.19 14.95 6.99
CA PRO A 28 -1.08 15.87 6.71
C PRO A 28 0.26 15.13 6.66
N THR A 29 0.39 14.25 5.67
CA THR A 29 1.49 13.31 5.53
C THR A 29 2.79 14.06 5.20
N PRO A 30 3.79 14.09 6.10
CA PRO A 30 5.02 14.86 5.88
C PRO A 30 5.82 14.36 4.68
N ALA A 31 5.75 13.05 4.38
CA ALA A 31 6.46 12.47 3.25
C ALA A 31 6.05 13.09 1.89
N SER A 32 4.77 13.48 1.76
CA SER A 32 4.23 14.11 0.55
C SER A 32 4.78 15.53 0.32
N HIS A 33 5.27 16.18 1.38
CA HIS A 33 5.77 17.56 1.35
C HIS A 33 7.28 17.65 1.13
N ILE A 34 7.98 16.51 1.07
CA ILE A 34 9.42 16.46 0.77
C ILE A 34 9.64 16.98 -0.65
N SER A 35 10.30 18.13 -0.76
CA SER A 35 10.49 18.81 -2.04
C SER A 35 11.41 18.01 -2.98
N PRO A 36 11.29 18.20 -4.31
CA PRO A 36 12.24 17.61 -5.26
C PRO A 36 13.69 18.02 -4.99
N ALA A 37 13.92 19.25 -4.50
CA ALA A 37 15.24 19.74 -4.14
C ALA A 37 15.82 19.01 -2.92
N GLU A 38 15.00 18.77 -1.89
CA GLU A 38 15.40 17.99 -0.71
C GLU A 38 15.74 16.56 -1.10
N LEU A 39 14.91 15.91 -1.92
CA LEU A 39 15.23 14.58 -2.45
C LEU A 39 16.51 14.59 -3.30
N ALA A 40 16.68 15.61 -4.12
CA ALA A 40 17.84 15.73 -5.00
C ALA A 40 19.15 15.81 -4.20
N ALA A 41 19.12 16.48 -3.05
CA ALA A 41 20.24 16.62 -2.13
C ALA A 41 20.59 15.36 -1.33
N LEU A 42 19.75 14.32 -1.36
CA LEU A 42 20.06 13.04 -0.75
C LEU A 42 21.12 12.32 -1.59
N GLU A 43 22.26 12.03 -0.99
CA GLU A 43 23.33 11.24 -1.59
C GLU A 43 23.10 9.74 -1.33
N PRO A 44 23.31 8.87 -2.33
CA PRO A 44 23.28 7.42 -2.11
C PRO A 44 24.46 7.01 -1.22
N GLN A 45 24.22 6.14 -0.25
CA GLN A 45 25.28 5.58 0.57
C GLN A 45 25.98 4.43 -0.19
N PRO A 46 27.32 4.44 -0.34
CA PRO A 46 28.03 3.36 -1.02
C PRO A 46 27.75 1.99 -0.40
N GLY A 47 27.50 0.98 -1.24
CA GLY A 47 27.19 -0.38 -0.80
C GLY A 47 25.81 -0.54 -0.14
N VAL A 48 24.96 0.49 -0.17
CA VAL A 48 23.57 0.40 0.33
C VAL A 48 22.60 0.37 -0.85
N ARG A 49 21.71 -0.63 -0.86
CA ARG A 49 20.65 -0.78 -1.87
C ARG A 49 19.31 -0.94 -1.19
N HIS A 50 18.24 -0.53 -1.88
CA HIS A 50 16.89 -0.54 -1.35
C HIS A 50 15.95 -1.28 -2.30
N TYR A 51 15.04 -2.06 -1.74
CA TYR A 51 14.07 -2.84 -2.49
C TYR A 51 12.68 -2.66 -1.90
N LEU A 52 11.68 -2.56 -2.77
CA LEU A 52 10.29 -2.53 -2.40
C LEU A 52 9.66 -3.89 -2.67
N ILE A 53 9.00 -4.45 -1.66
CA ILE A 53 8.08 -5.57 -1.80
C ILE A 53 6.69 -5.08 -1.46
N VAL A 54 5.73 -5.31 -2.36
CA VAL A 54 4.32 -4.95 -2.15
C VAL A 54 3.52 -6.23 -1.99
N PHE A 55 2.61 -6.24 -1.03
CA PHE A 55 1.78 -7.39 -0.74
C PHE A 55 0.31 -7.00 -0.83
N GLY A 56 -0.50 -7.96 -1.24
CA GLY A 56 -1.95 -7.88 -1.14
C GLY A 56 -2.50 -9.17 -0.59
N SER A 57 -3.53 -9.09 0.24
CA SER A 57 -4.27 -10.26 0.69
C SER A 57 -5.77 -10.05 0.58
N ASP A 58 -6.48 -11.12 0.30
CA ASP A 58 -7.93 -11.15 0.38
C ASP A 58 -8.47 -12.58 0.58
N LYS A 59 -9.75 -12.67 0.92
CA LYS A 59 -10.51 -13.93 0.81
C LYS A 59 -11.14 -14.05 -0.58
N PRO A 60 -11.43 -15.29 -1.03
CA PRO A 60 -12.29 -15.51 -2.20
C PRO A 60 -13.66 -14.79 -2.11
N SER A 61 -14.19 -14.58 -0.90
CA SER A 61 -15.45 -13.84 -0.68
C SER A 61 -15.32 -12.32 -0.87
N ARG A 62 -14.11 -11.78 -0.95
CA ARG A 62 -13.78 -10.35 -1.09
C ARG A 62 -14.45 -9.45 -0.05
N ASN A 63 -14.67 -9.97 1.16
CA ASN A 63 -15.15 -9.16 2.27
C ASN A 63 -14.05 -8.14 2.67
N PRO A 64 -14.31 -6.82 2.64
CA PRO A 64 -13.30 -5.80 2.95
C PRO A 64 -12.63 -5.95 4.32
N ALA A 65 -13.34 -6.53 5.31
CA ALA A 65 -12.79 -6.81 6.63
C ALA A 65 -11.68 -7.88 6.65
N TYR A 66 -11.52 -8.62 5.55
CA TYR A 66 -10.50 -9.63 5.33
C TYR A 66 -9.72 -9.35 4.06
N THR A 67 -9.37 -8.08 3.86
CA THR A 67 -8.50 -7.63 2.77
C THR A 67 -7.44 -6.72 3.34
N HIS A 68 -6.24 -6.77 2.78
CA HIS A 68 -5.15 -5.90 3.21
C HIS A 68 -4.17 -5.63 2.07
N THR A 69 -3.52 -4.48 2.11
CA THR A 69 -2.39 -4.14 1.24
C THR A 69 -1.33 -3.52 2.11
N TRP A 70 -0.10 -4.04 2.03
CA TRP A 70 1.03 -3.53 2.80
C TRP A 70 2.28 -3.52 1.94
N ALA A 71 3.32 -2.84 2.41
CA ALA A 71 4.61 -2.76 1.73
C ALA A 71 5.76 -2.93 2.70
N THR A 72 6.84 -3.54 2.23
CA THR A 72 8.10 -3.67 2.99
C THR A 72 9.24 -3.09 2.16
N LEU A 73 9.93 -2.13 2.76
CA LEU A 73 11.21 -1.63 2.30
C LEU A 73 12.32 -2.52 2.87
N VAL A 74 13.09 -3.13 1.99
CA VAL A 74 14.24 -3.94 2.33
C VAL A 74 15.49 -3.13 2.04
N THR A 75 16.42 -3.07 2.97
CA THR A 75 17.72 -2.41 2.79
C THR A 75 18.82 -3.44 2.91
N THR A 76 19.71 -3.46 1.93
CA THR A 76 20.90 -4.31 1.95
C THR A 76 22.12 -3.44 2.11
N THR A 77 23.07 -3.87 2.95
CA THR A 77 24.37 -3.22 3.10
C THR A 77 25.46 -4.23 2.81
N ASP A 78 26.34 -3.91 1.86
CA ASP A 78 27.49 -4.75 1.52
C ASP A 78 28.37 -4.98 2.75
N VAL A 79 28.81 -6.23 2.91
CA VAL A 79 29.72 -6.65 3.98
C VAL A 79 30.97 -7.25 3.32
N PRO A 80 32.18 -6.75 3.60
CA PRO A 80 33.40 -7.29 3.01
C PRO A 80 33.54 -8.80 3.25
N GLY A 81 33.65 -9.57 2.16
CA GLY A 81 33.87 -11.03 2.22
C GLY A 81 32.66 -11.87 2.66
N GLY A 82 31.46 -11.28 2.73
CA GLY A 82 30.26 -11.99 3.18
C GLY A 82 29.00 -11.61 2.39
N PRO A 83 27.86 -12.29 2.67
CA PRO A 83 26.58 -11.87 2.15
C PRO A 83 26.19 -10.49 2.71
N PRO A 84 25.40 -9.70 1.97
CA PRO A 84 24.96 -8.38 2.44
C PRO A 84 24.11 -8.52 3.71
N ARG A 85 24.25 -7.56 4.62
CA ARG A 85 23.33 -7.44 5.76
C ARG A 85 21.97 -6.98 5.25
N VAL A 86 20.91 -7.65 5.67
CA VAL A 86 19.53 -7.34 5.27
C VAL A 86 18.78 -6.74 6.47
N GLY A 87 18.14 -5.60 6.26
CA GLY A 87 17.18 -5.00 7.19
C GLY A 87 15.84 -4.77 6.50
N GLU A 88 14.75 -4.79 7.26
CA GLU A 88 13.39 -4.58 6.74
C GLU A 88 12.61 -3.54 7.54
N GLU A 89 11.79 -2.78 6.82
CA GLU A 89 10.90 -1.76 7.37
C GLU A 89 9.54 -1.90 6.69
N THR A 90 8.51 -2.26 7.45
CA THR A 90 7.17 -2.53 6.91
C THR A 90 6.22 -1.37 7.21
N ILE A 91 5.37 -1.02 6.25
CA ILE A 91 4.14 -0.25 6.47
C ILE A 91 2.97 -1.19 6.22
N SER A 92 2.35 -1.64 7.30
CA SER A 92 1.19 -2.51 7.36
C SER A 92 0.21 -1.93 8.38
N TRP A 93 -0.64 -1.02 7.90
CA TRP A 93 -1.52 -0.23 8.75
C TRP A 93 -2.88 -0.90 8.94
N LEU A 94 -3.18 -1.28 10.18
CA LEU A 94 -4.40 -1.98 10.60
C LEU A 94 -4.90 -1.39 11.93
N PRO A 95 -6.17 -1.61 12.31
CA PRO A 95 -6.61 -1.20 13.63
C PRO A 95 -5.88 -2.00 14.72
N VAL A 96 -5.74 -1.42 15.90
CA VAL A 96 -5.23 -2.15 17.08
C VAL A 96 -6.17 -3.31 17.45
N GLU A 97 -7.48 -3.07 17.35
CA GLU A 97 -8.51 -4.05 17.65
C GLU A 97 -9.04 -4.69 16.36
N MET A 98 -9.06 -6.03 16.34
CA MET A 98 -9.62 -6.84 15.26
C MET A 98 -10.95 -7.49 15.72
N PRO A 99 -11.91 -7.77 14.82
CA PRO A 99 -11.83 -7.65 13.36
C PRO A 99 -12.03 -6.20 12.84
N ILE A 100 -11.61 -5.96 11.59
CA ILE A 100 -11.80 -4.68 10.90
C ILE A 100 -13.29 -4.36 10.78
N GLN A 101 -13.69 -3.20 11.31
CA GLN A 101 -15.04 -2.67 11.14
C GLN A 101 -15.15 -1.89 9.83
N ALA A 102 -15.28 -2.60 8.71
CA ALA A 102 -15.20 -2.02 7.37
C ALA A 102 -16.18 -0.85 7.12
N LEU A 103 -17.37 -0.92 7.71
CA LEU A 103 -18.42 0.11 7.56
C LEU A 103 -18.42 1.15 8.70
N SER A 104 -17.42 1.15 9.58
CA SER A 104 -17.29 2.18 10.62
C SER A 104 -17.05 3.55 9.99
N ARG A 105 -17.74 4.55 10.53
CA ARG A 105 -17.53 5.97 10.22
C ARG A 105 -16.64 6.67 11.23
N LYS A 106 -16.14 5.94 12.24
CA LYS A 106 -15.24 6.45 13.27
C LYS A 106 -13.83 5.96 13.00
N THR A 107 -12.88 6.85 13.23
CA THR A 107 -11.48 6.46 13.27
C THR A 107 -11.20 5.75 14.59
N VAL A 108 -10.39 4.70 14.53
CA VAL A 108 -9.93 3.95 15.71
C VAL A 108 -8.39 4.04 15.79
N PRO A 109 -7.77 3.73 16.94
CA PRO A 109 -6.32 3.61 17.01
C PRO A 109 -5.81 2.62 15.96
N GLY A 110 -4.85 3.06 15.14
CA GLY A 110 -4.15 2.22 14.19
C GLY A 110 -2.78 1.80 14.71
N ARG A 111 -2.23 0.74 14.14
CA ARG A 111 -0.89 0.24 14.45
C ARG A 111 -0.22 -0.23 13.17
N ASN A 112 1.09 0.02 13.10
CA ASN A 112 1.94 -0.54 12.07
C ASN A 112 2.42 -1.94 12.50
N TYR A 113 2.02 -2.97 11.76
CA TYR A 113 2.37 -4.36 12.04
C TYR A 113 3.66 -4.73 11.29
N GLY A 114 4.51 -5.56 11.91
CA GLY A 114 5.71 -6.08 11.25
C GLY A 114 5.37 -7.01 10.08
N LEU A 115 6.36 -7.31 9.21
CA LEU A 115 6.17 -8.22 8.07
C LEU A 115 5.58 -9.58 8.50
N HIS A 116 6.29 -10.29 9.39
CA HIS A 116 5.87 -11.62 9.84
C HIS A 116 4.63 -11.60 10.75
N GLU A 117 4.36 -10.49 11.43
CA GLU A 117 3.13 -10.31 12.21
C GLU A 117 1.93 -10.20 11.27
N THR A 118 2.07 -9.39 10.22
CA THR A 118 1.05 -9.21 9.18
C THR A 118 0.78 -10.52 8.44
N MET A 119 1.83 -11.23 8.00
CA MET A 119 1.71 -12.52 7.32
C MET A 119 0.88 -13.52 8.14
N ARG A 120 1.20 -13.67 9.43
CA ARG A 120 0.45 -14.57 10.32
C ARG A 120 -1.00 -14.13 10.48
N ALA A 121 -1.26 -12.85 10.72
CA ALA A 121 -2.62 -12.34 10.87
C ALA A 121 -3.50 -12.59 9.62
N MET A 122 -2.94 -12.44 8.41
CA MET A 122 -3.67 -12.70 7.17
C MET A 122 -3.95 -14.21 6.99
N LEU A 123 -2.95 -15.06 7.27
CA LEU A 123 -3.10 -16.52 7.14
C LEU A 123 -4.01 -17.12 8.22
N ASP A 124 -3.97 -16.63 9.46
CA ASP A 124 -4.85 -17.05 10.56
C ASP A 124 -6.33 -16.78 10.22
N THR A 125 -6.58 -15.73 9.43
CA THR A 125 -7.91 -15.42 8.93
C THR A 125 -8.24 -16.09 7.61
N LYS A 126 -7.40 -17.00 7.09
CA LYS A 126 -7.59 -17.75 5.83
C LYS A 126 -7.67 -16.83 4.59
N GLN A 127 -6.81 -15.83 4.52
CA GLN A 127 -6.63 -15.01 3.32
C GLN A 127 -5.52 -15.59 2.45
N ASP A 128 -5.67 -15.43 1.13
CA ASP A 128 -4.63 -15.72 0.15
C ASP A 128 -3.72 -14.49 0.02
N VAL A 129 -2.40 -14.71 -0.03
CA VAL A 129 -1.40 -13.62 -0.05
C VAL A 129 -0.65 -13.61 -1.37
N ALA A 130 -0.70 -12.47 -2.06
CA ALA A 130 0.11 -12.19 -3.23
C ALA A 130 1.29 -11.27 -2.89
N LEU A 131 2.43 -11.50 -3.51
CA LEU A 131 3.66 -10.71 -3.38
C LEU A 131 4.10 -10.18 -4.74
N TRP A 132 4.51 -8.92 -4.78
CA TRP A 132 5.11 -8.28 -5.94
C TRP A 132 6.51 -7.78 -5.60
N GLY A 133 7.48 -8.04 -6.48
CA GLY A 133 8.89 -7.70 -6.27
C GLY A 133 9.70 -8.88 -5.75
N PRO A 134 10.85 -8.66 -5.10
CA PRO A 134 11.40 -7.36 -4.68
C PRO A 134 11.92 -6.52 -5.85
N TYR A 135 11.51 -5.25 -5.92
CA TYR A 135 11.93 -4.30 -6.95
C TYR A 135 12.96 -3.33 -6.39
N GLU A 136 14.09 -3.15 -7.06
CA GLU A 136 15.08 -2.17 -6.61
C GLU A 136 14.57 -0.74 -6.83
N VAL A 137 14.69 0.09 -5.79
CA VAL A 137 14.21 1.47 -5.78
C VAL A 137 15.33 2.43 -5.35
N TRP A 138 15.25 3.67 -5.81
CA TRP A 138 16.19 4.71 -5.41
C TRP A 138 16.13 5.02 -3.91
N HIS A 139 17.27 5.41 -3.32
CA HIS A 139 17.39 5.83 -1.91
C HIS A 139 16.44 6.98 -1.54
N ARG A 140 16.09 7.83 -2.50
CA ARG A 140 15.08 8.90 -2.35
C ARG A 140 13.69 8.35 -2.02
N PHE A 141 13.30 7.24 -2.68
CA PHE A 141 12.06 6.55 -2.36
C PHE A 141 12.14 5.92 -0.96
N ALA A 142 13.26 5.28 -0.65
CA ALA A 142 13.50 4.70 0.67
C ALA A 142 13.40 5.75 1.80
N TYR A 143 13.94 6.95 1.59
CA TYR A 143 13.80 8.07 2.53
C TYR A 143 12.34 8.47 2.74
N ARG A 144 11.56 8.68 1.66
CA ARG A 144 10.12 8.97 1.75
C ARG A 144 9.36 7.89 2.50
N PHE A 145 9.64 6.62 2.20
CA PHE A 145 9.02 5.48 2.87
C PHE A 145 9.27 5.51 4.39
N ARG A 146 10.49 5.84 4.83
CA ARG A 146 10.83 5.95 6.26
C ARG A 146 10.14 7.12 6.95
N VAL A 147 10.04 8.27 6.27
CA VAL A 147 9.29 9.42 6.77
C VAL A 147 7.81 9.06 6.93
N GLN A 148 7.25 8.35 5.95
CA GLN A 148 5.87 7.86 6.02
C GLN A 148 5.67 6.89 7.18
N LYS A 149 6.53 5.87 7.29
CA LYS A 149 6.49 4.88 8.38
C LYS A 149 6.52 5.57 9.75
N SER A 150 7.43 6.53 9.93
CA SER A 150 7.55 7.29 11.17
C SER A 150 6.29 8.11 11.48
N PHE A 151 5.66 8.70 10.45
CA PHE A 151 4.38 9.38 10.60
C PHE A 151 3.26 8.42 11.04
N MET A 152 3.14 7.25 10.40
CA MET A 152 2.16 6.23 10.80
C MET A 152 2.38 5.76 12.25
N GLU A 153 3.63 5.62 12.68
CA GLU A 153 4.00 5.18 14.02
C GLU A 153 3.89 6.28 15.09
N SER A 154 3.71 7.55 14.70
CA SER A 154 3.64 8.69 15.63
C SER A 154 2.33 8.77 16.43
N GLY A 155 1.28 8.06 15.99
CA GLY A 155 -0.07 8.17 16.55
C GLY A 155 -0.85 9.41 16.07
N ALA A 156 -0.30 10.21 15.14
CA ALA A 156 -0.97 11.38 14.58
C ALA A 156 -2.17 11.06 13.66
N VAL A 157 -2.23 9.83 13.16
CA VAL A 157 -3.31 9.33 12.30
C VAL A 157 -3.81 8.00 12.85
N GLY A 158 -5.13 7.79 12.81
CA GLY A 158 -5.74 6.51 13.17
C GLY A 158 -6.03 5.63 11.95
N TYR A 159 -6.77 4.56 12.19
CA TYR A 159 -7.24 3.65 11.14
C TYR A 159 -8.73 3.86 10.86
N GLN A 160 -9.08 3.91 9.57
CA GLN A 160 -10.47 3.74 9.12
C GLN A 160 -10.46 3.02 7.77
N CYS A 161 -11.14 1.88 7.67
CA CYS A 161 -11.09 0.99 6.49
C CYS A 161 -11.53 1.68 5.19
N ILE A 162 -12.49 2.59 5.27
CA ILE A 162 -12.90 3.45 4.18
C ILE A 162 -12.56 4.86 4.66
N ASP A 163 -11.46 5.44 4.21
CA ASP A 163 -10.98 6.72 4.73
C ASP A 163 -11.44 7.93 3.91
N SER A 164 -12.18 7.71 2.84
CA SER A 164 -12.84 8.76 2.04
C SER A 164 -14.22 9.16 2.57
N TRP A 165 -14.66 8.60 3.70
CA TRP A 165 -15.96 8.89 4.31
C TRP A 165 -15.83 9.06 5.84
N GLY A 166 -16.93 9.37 6.53
CA GLY A 166 -16.94 9.40 8.00
C GLY A 166 -15.98 10.43 8.60
N GLU A 167 -15.40 10.10 9.74
CA GLU A 167 -14.46 10.96 10.46
C GLU A 167 -13.16 11.18 9.68
N ALA A 168 -12.55 10.11 9.18
CA ALA A 168 -11.34 10.18 8.37
C ALA A 168 -11.54 11.12 7.16
N GLY A 169 -12.57 10.91 6.34
CA GLY A 169 -12.81 11.76 5.16
C GLY A 169 -13.14 13.21 5.49
N ARG A 170 -13.72 13.49 6.67
CA ARG A 170 -14.06 14.86 7.08
C ARG A 170 -12.89 15.63 7.67
N THR A 171 -11.94 14.95 8.31
CA THR A 171 -10.93 15.59 9.17
C THR A 171 -9.49 15.24 8.82
N GLY A 172 -9.26 14.20 8.02
CA GLY A 172 -7.92 13.63 7.80
C GLY A 172 -7.38 12.86 9.01
N ALA A 173 -8.21 12.57 10.02
CA ALA A 173 -7.76 11.93 11.26
C ALA A 173 -7.42 10.43 11.11
N GLY A 174 -7.72 9.81 9.96
CA GLY A 174 -7.47 8.40 9.73
C GLY A 174 -7.17 8.08 8.27
N CYS A 175 -6.51 6.96 8.03
CA CYS A 175 -6.36 6.38 6.70
C CYS A 175 -6.55 4.86 6.71
N ASP A 176 -6.73 4.29 5.52
CA ASP A 176 -6.74 2.85 5.33
C ASP A 176 -5.32 2.27 5.08
N CYS A 177 -5.25 0.97 4.83
CA CYS A 177 -3.99 0.28 4.55
C CYS A 177 -3.31 0.71 3.24
N ILE A 178 -4.09 1.08 2.21
CA ILE A 178 -3.56 1.48 0.90
C ILE A 178 -2.98 2.89 1.01
N HIS A 179 -3.76 3.82 1.57
CA HIS A 179 -3.37 5.22 1.73
C HIS A 179 -2.26 5.41 2.77
N SER A 180 -2.10 4.48 3.72
CA SER A 180 -0.93 4.47 4.60
C SER A 180 0.40 4.38 3.84
N ILE A 181 0.39 3.85 2.62
CA ILE A 181 1.56 3.76 1.73
C ILE A 181 1.50 4.84 0.67
N THR A 182 0.38 4.97 -0.03
CA THR A 182 0.32 5.79 -1.25
C THR A 182 0.34 7.29 -0.98
N ASP A 183 -0.10 7.74 0.20
CA ASP A 183 -0.09 9.17 0.56
C ASP A 183 1.33 9.74 0.70
N MET A 184 2.37 8.90 0.77
CA MET A 184 3.76 9.37 0.83
C MET A 184 4.22 10.02 -0.49
N ASP A 185 3.52 9.76 -1.59
CA ASP A 185 3.86 10.25 -2.92
C ASP A 185 2.83 11.29 -3.39
N PRO A 186 3.21 12.58 -3.53
CA PRO A 186 2.29 13.63 -3.96
C PRO A 186 1.77 13.42 -5.39
N GLU A 187 2.42 12.56 -6.20
CA GLU A 187 1.96 12.25 -7.56
C GLU A 187 0.85 11.18 -7.57
N ILE A 188 0.63 10.48 -6.46
CA ILE A 188 -0.39 9.44 -6.34
C ILE A 188 -1.66 10.04 -5.73
N SER A 189 -2.60 10.44 -6.58
CA SER A 189 -3.92 10.91 -6.13
C SER A 189 -4.75 9.79 -5.49
N ARG A 190 -5.39 10.09 -4.35
CA ARG A 190 -6.40 9.24 -3.69
C ARG A 190 -7.61 8.92 -4.57
N VAL A 191 -7.99 9.81 -5.50
CA VAL A 191 -9.04 9.54 -6.51
C VAL A 191 -8.69 8.33 -7.38
N GLY A 192 -7.40 8.00 -7.44
CA GLY A 192 -6.88 6.81 -8.07
C GLY A 192 -7.30 5.49 -7.43
N TYR A 193 -7.82 5.44 -6.20
CA TYR A 193 -8.22 4.19 -5.53
C TYR A 193 -9.72 4.19 -5.23
N PRO A 194 -10.57 3.80 -6.19
CA PRO A 194 -11.99 3.65 -5.93
C PRO A 194 -12.24 2.52 -4.92
N LEU A 195 -13.32 2.63 -4.15
CA LEU A 195 -13.67 1.75 -3.02
C LEU A 195 -13.83 0.26 -3.35
N PHE A 196 -13.78 -0.15 -4.62
CA PHE A 196 -13.83 -1.54 -5.06
C PHE A 196 -12.44 -2.16 -5.32
N LEU A 197 -11.37 -1.37 -5.22
CA LEU A 197 -9.98 -1.82 -5.35
C LEU A 197 -9.34 -1.90 -3.95
N TYR A 198 -9.41 -3.09 -3.37
CA TYR A 198 -8.79 -3.46 -2.09
C TYR A 198 -8.18 -4.86 -2.20
N GLY A 199 -7.30 -5.25 -1.27
CA GLY A 199 -6.64 -6.55 -1.27
C GLY A 199 -5.65 -6.73 -2.43
N GLN A 200 -5.64 -7.90 -3.08
CA GLN A 200 -4.71 -8.16 -4.17
C GLN A 200 -4.86 -7.18 -5.35
N PRO A 201 -6.07 -6.82 -5.83
CA PRO A 201 -6.24 -5.80 -6.86
C PRO A 201 -5.65 -4.42 -6.52
N ALA A 202 -5.71 -4.00 -5.25
CA ALA A 202 -5.10 -2.74 -4.81
C ALA A 202 -3.57 -2.81 -4.85
N SER A 203 -2.99 -3.91 -4.36
CA SER A 203 -1.54 -4.13 -4.43
C SER A 203 -1.01 -4.11 -5.88
N ALA A 204 -1.72 -4.74 -6.82
CA ALA A 204 -1.37 -4.73 -8.24
C ALA A 204 -1.40 -3.32 -8.83
N ARG A 205 -2.38 -2.51 -8.42
CA ARG A 205 -2.49 -1.10 -8.84
C ARG A 205 -1.38 -0.24 -8.25
N LEU A 206 -1.02 -0.47 -7.00
CA LEU A 206 0.11 0.21 -6.35
C LEU A 206 1.40 -0.08 -7.10
N VAL A 207 1.68 -1.35 -7.39
CA VAL A 207 2.85 -1.75 -8.19
C VAL A 207 2.82 -1.07 -9.56
N ARG A 208 1.67 -1.08 -10.26
CA ARG A 208 1.55 -0.36 -11.53
C ARG A 208 1.90 1.13 -11.41
N ARG A 209 1.48 1.80 -10.33
CA ARG A 209 1.84 3.21 -10.10
C ARG A 209 3.34 3.38 -9.87
N VAL A 210 3.94 2.54 -9.02
CA VAL A 210 5.38 2.53 -8.78
C VAL A 210 6.17 2.30 -10.08
N MET A 211 5.76 1.34 -10.91
CA MET A 211 6.39 1.05 -12.20
C MET A 211 6.27 2.15 -13.25
N ASN A 212 5.32 3.08 -13.05
CA ASN A 212 5.15 4.27 -13.89
C ASN A 212 5.69 5.54 -13.21
N SER A 213 6.44 5.40 -12.12
CA SER A 213 7.12 6.49 -11.43
C SER A 213 8.64 6.41 -11.63
N PRO A 214 9.39 7.47 -11.31
CA PRO A 214 10.86 7.42 -11.28
C PRO A 214 11.47 6.58 -10.15
N ALA A 215 10.67 5.93 -9.30
CA ALA A 215 11.17 5.23 -8.12
C ALA A 215 12.01 3.97 -8.42
N PRO A 216 11.61 3.07 -9.35
CA PRO A 216 12.38 1.86 -9.64
C PRO A 216 13.64 2.15 -10.47
N ILE A 217 14.73 1.45 -10.17
CA ILE A 217 15.99 1.53 -10.94
C ILE A 217 15.92 0.65 -12.19
N ASP A 218 15.43 -0.58 -12.04
CA ASP A 218 15.17 -1.53 -13.14
C ASP A 218 13.80 -2.19 -12.90
N PRO A 219 12.71 -1.60 -13.40
CA PRO A 219 11.33 -1.95 -13.00
C PRO A 219 10.91 -3.37 -13.38
N LEU A 220 11.60 -4.04 -14.31
CA LEU A 220 11.25 -5.38 -14.76
C LEU A 220 12.12 -6.48 -14.11
N THR A 221 13.15 -6.10 -13.36
CA THR A 221 14.04 -7.04 -12.68
C THR A 221 13.61 -7.23 -11.23
N THR A 222 13.32 -8.48 -10.85
CA THR A 222 13.06 -8.85 -9.46
C THR A 222 14.31 -9.41 -8.78
N HIS A 223 14.40 -9.23 -7.47
CA HIS A 223 15.53 -9.62 -6.64
C HIS A 223 15.15 -10.76 -5.69
N ASP A 224 14.67 -11.86 -6.26
CA ASP A 224 14.06 -13.00 -5.55
C ASP A 224 14.99 -13.67 -4.53
N TRP A 225 16.30 -13.45 -4.64
CA TRP A 225 17.30 -13.90 -3.67
C TRP A 225 17.08 -13.34 -2.27
N LEU A 226 16.34 -12.23 -2.12
CA LEU A 226 15.95 -11.66 -0.83
C LEU A 226 14.85 -12.47 -0.14
N LEU A 227 13.99 -13.17 -0.88
CA LEU A 227 12.86 -13.90 -0.29
C LEU A 227 13.28 -14.93 0.78
N PRO A 228 14.30 -15.78 0.57
CA PRO A 228 14.80 -16.65 1.64
C PRO A 228 15.48 -15.88 2.78
N GLN A 229 16.13 -14.74 2.52
CA GLN A 229 16.77 -13.92 3.56
C GLN A 229 15.76 -13.28 4.52
N LEU A 230 14.56 -12.98 4.02
CA LEU A 230 13.42 -12.47 4.80
C LEU A 230 12.54 -13.60 5.36
N ALA A 231 12.99 -14.86 5.30
CA ALA A 231 12.24 -16.03 5.71
C ALA A 231 10.80 -16.09 5.12
N LEU A 232 10.58 -15.57 3.90
CA LEU A 232 9.26 -15.54 3.28
C LEU A 232 8.86 -16.88 2.65
N LYS A 233 9.83 -17.74 2.34
CA LYS A 233 9.59 -19.08 1.75
C LYS A 233 8.84 -20.04 2.68
N GLN A 234 8.70 -19.71 3.96
CA GLN A 234 7.92 -20.52 4.91
C GLN A 234 6.40 -20.29 4.80
N TYR A 235 5.96 -19.26 4.08
CA TYR A 235 4.55 -18.93 3.92
C TYR A 235 4.03 -19.34 2.53
N PRO A 236 2.74 -19.70 2.40
CA PRO A 236 2.11 -19.95 1.12
C PRO A 236 1.80 -18.61 0.42
N ILE A 237 2.78 -18.10 -0.34
CA ILE A 237 2.67 -16.80 -1.04
C ILE A 237 2.64 -17.02 -2.55
N ASP A 238 1.69 -16.38 -3.21
CA ASP A 238 1.63 -16.28 -4.67
C ASP A 238 2.57 -15.17 -5.16
N VAL A 239 3.73 -15.57 -5.71
CA VAL A 239 4.71 -14.62 -6.27
C VAL A 239 4.21 -14.14 -7.63
N CYS A 240 3.90 -12.85 -7.71
CA CYS A 240 3.35 -12.19 -8.88
C CYS A 240 4.43 -11.44 -9.68
N THR A 241 4.29 -11.46 -11.00
CA THR A 241 5.17 -10.72 -11.92
C THR A 241 4.39 -9.55 -12.53
N TYR A 242 4.98 -8.35 -12.48
CA TYR A 242 4.42 -7.20 -13.20
C TYR A 242 4.65 -7.38 -14.71
N ARG A 243 3.58 -7.26 -15.50
CA ARG A 243 3.62 -7.40 -16.98
C ARG A 243 3.05 -6.18 -17.71
N GLY A 244 2.84 -5.08 -17.00
CA GLY A 244 2.27 -3.86 -17.55
C GLY A 244 3.32 -2.95 -18.20
N PRO A 245 2.89 -1.80 -18.76
CA PRO A 245 3.80 -0.78 -19.27
C PRO A 245 4.64 -0.18 -18.12
N VAL A 246 5.89 0.15 -18.44
CA VAL A 246 6.81 0.88 -17.57
C VAL A 246 7.04 2.27 -18.16
N ALA A 247 7.19 3.28 -17.31
CA ALA A 247 7.55 4.61 -17.79
C ALA A 247 8.93 4.55 -18.48
N GLY A 248 9.11 5.28 -19.58
CA GLY A 248 10.42 5.38 -20.22
C GLY A 248 11.38 6.15 -19.34
N HIS A 249 12.38 5.47 -18.76
CA HIS A 249 13.42 6.12 -17.96
C HIS A 249 14.26 7.05 -18.85
N CYS A 250 14.09 8.36 -18.70
CA CYS A 250 15.18 9.28 -19.05
C CYS A 250 16.30 9.01 -18.06
N ARG A 251 17.37 8.36 -18.50
CA ARG A 251 18.64 8.30 -17.77
C ARG A 251 19.06 9.76 -17.52
N ARG A 252 18.92 10.25 -16.29
CA ARG A 252 19.52 11.51 -15.86
C ARG A 252 20.78 11.19 -15.09
#